data_AF-A0A7X7G3Y3-F1
#
_entry.id   AF-A0A7X7G3Y3-F1
#
_cell.length_a   1.000
_cell.length_b   1.000
_cell.length_c   1.000
_cell.angle_alpha   90.00
_cell.angle_beta   90.00
_cell.angle_gamma   90.00
#
_symmetry.space_group_name_H-M   'P 1'
#
loop_
_entity.id
_entity.type
_entity.pdbx_description
1 polymer ?
#
loop_
_entity_poly.entity_id
_entity_poly.type
_entity_poly.pdbx_seq_one_letter_code
_entity_poly.pdbx_strand_id
1 'polypeptide(L)'
;MDAGGLDFQLLGIGFNGHIAFNEPVSASKISAEDFAVLPTRVIRLKELTIRTNAALTAGGDLASVPRQAVTMGMRPILQAKEIMLLACFKEQAVPLRKIKAGIISPETPASLLLNHPSAKVIYTSDTIALAEEEPLDRTRRSGGTSETLAN
;
A
#
# COMPACT_ATOMS: atom_id res chain seq x y z
N MET A 1 -4.04 -1.65 -28.63
CA MET A 1 -2.61 -1.83 -28.30
C MET A 1 -2.55 -2.48 -26.94
N ASP A 2 -1.90 -3.63 -26.81
CA ASP A 2 -1.65 -4.23 -25.50
C ASP A 2 -0.48 -3.52 -24.83
N ALA A 3 -0.68 -3.04 -23.60
CA ALA A 3 0.33 -2.31 -22.84
C ALA A 3 1.44 -3.21 -22.25
N GLY A 4 1.49 -4.50 -22.60
CA GLY A 4 2.57 -5.43 -22.20
C GLY A 4 2.50 -5.97 -20.77
N GLY A 5 1.48 -5.59 -19.98
CA GLY A 5 1.34 -6.02 -18.58
C GLY A 5 2.17 -5.18 -17.60
N LEU A 6 2.23 -5.61 -16.33
CA LEU A 6 2.99 -4.92 -15.29
C LEU A 6 4.40 -5.51 -15.19
N ASP A 7 5.44 -4.68 -15.39
CA ASP A 7 6.82 -5.14 -15.21
C ASP A 7 7.20 -5.27 -13.73
N PHE A 8 6.86 -4.26 -12.93
CA PHE A 8 7.20 -4.23 -11.51
C PHE A 8 6.04 -3.69 -10.70
N GLN A 9 5.82 -4.26 -9.52
CA GLN A 9 4.81 -3.80 -8.59
C GLN A 9 5.34 -3.72 -7.16
N LEU A 10 5.28 -2.50 -6.60
CA LEU A 10 5.49 -2.25 -5.17
C LEU A 10 4.16 -2.36 -4.43
N LEU A 11 4.13 -3.17 -3.38
CA LEU A 11 2.95 -3.46 -2.58
C LEU A 11 3.23 -3.17 -1.11
N GLY A 12 2.19 -2.75 -0.40
CA GLY A 12 2.15 -2.81 1.06
C GLY A 12 1.37 -4.03 1.54
N ILE A 13 1.53 -4.38 2.82
CA ILE A 13 0.74 -5.42 3.49
C ILE A 13 -0.10 -4.82 4.62
N GLY A 14 -1.39 -5.15 4.65
CA GLY A 14 -2.25 -4.79 5.78
C GLY A 14 -1.92 -5.58 7.05
N PHE A 15 -2.32 -5.08 8.22
CA PHE A 15 -2.09 -5.77 9.50
C PHE A 15 -2.75 -7.16 9.59
N ASN A 16 -3.73 -7.44 8.73
CA ASN A 16 -4.38 -8.74 8.59
C ASN A 16 -3.87 -9.56 7.38
N GLY A 17 -2.84 -9.09 6.67
CA GLY A 17 -2.26 -9.76 5.50
C GLY A 17 -2.94 -9.48 4.18
N HIS A 18 -3.85 -8.51 4.09
CA HIS A 18 -4.41 -8.07 2.81
C HIS A 18 -3.36 -7.35 1.95
N ILE A 19 -3.59 -7.37 0.63
CA ILE A 19 -2.89 -6.56 -0.36
C ILE A 19 -3.95 -5.84 -1.22
N ALA A 20 -3.75 -4.55 -1.50
CA ALA A 20 -4.79 -3.68 -2.02
C ALA A 20 -6.06 -3.80 -1.14
N PHE A 21 -7.25 -4.00 -1.69
CA PHE A 21 -8.43 -4.36 -0.90
C PHE A 21 -8.84 -5.84 -1.03
N ASN A 22 -7.88 -6.73 -1.32
CA ASN A 22 -8.11 -8.18 -1.26
C ASN A 22 -8.04 -8.63 0.20
N GLU A 23 -9.17 -8.52 0.89
CA GLU A 23 -9.34 -8.88 2.30
C GLU A 23 -9.28 -10.40 2.55
N PRO A 24 -8.88 -10.84 3.76
CA PRO A 24 -8.96 -12.24 4.14
C PRO A 24 -10.37 -12.82 3.99
N VAL A 25 -10.46 -13.98 3.36
CA VAL A 25 -11.69 -14.77 3.23
C VAL A 25 -11.42 -16.18 3.72
N SER A 26 -12.36 -16.78 4.45
CA SER A 26 -12.21 -18.14 4.95
C SER A 26 -11.95 -19.12 3.80
N ALA A 27 -10.99 -20.04 4.01
CA ALA A 27 -10.67 -21.09 3.05
C ALA A 27 -11.85 -22.05 2.80
N SER A 28 -12.85 -22.07 3.69
CA SER A 28 -14.12 -22.79 3.48
C SER A 28 -15.04 -22.14 2.45
N LYS A 29 -14.86 -20.85 2.14
CA LYS A 29 -15.74 -20.07 1.24
C LYS A 29 -15.16 -19.88 -0.15
N ILE A 30 -13.84 -19.89 -0.26
CA ILE A 30 -13.12 -19.72 -1.52
C ILE A 30 -11.80 -20.48 -1.41
N SER A 31 -11.40 -21.17 -2.47
CA SER A 31 -10.10 -21.81 -2.57
C SER A 31 -8.99 -20.76 -2.76
N ALA A 32 -7.73 -21.14 -2.54
CA ALA A 32 -6.61 -20.24 -2.82
C ALA A 32 -6.51 -19.95 -4.33
N GLU A 33 -6.82 -20.94 -5.16
CA GLU A 33 -6.79 -20.89 -6.62
C GLU A 33 -7.86 -19.93 -7.16
N ASP A 34 -9.09 -20.02 -6.65
CA ASP A 34 -10.17 -19.11 -7.03
C ASP A 34 -9.91 -17.68 -6.54
N PHE A 35 -9.32 -17.55 -5.35
CA PHE A 35 -8.91 -16.24 -4.84
C PHE A 35 -7.80 -15.62 -5.70
N ALA A 36 -6.85 -16.43 -6.18
CA ALA A 36 -5.74 -15.98 -7.04
C ALA A 36 -6.21 -15.42 -8.39
N VAL A 37 -7.33 -15.90 -8.93
CA VAL A 37 -7.85 -15.45 -10.23
C VAL A 37 -8.83 -14.27 -10.14
N LEU A 38 -9.08 -13.74 -8.93
CA LEU A 38 -9.98 -12.60 -8.74
C LEU A 38 -9.54 -11.40 -9.59
N PRO A 39 -10.44 -10.80 -10.38
CA PRO A 39 -10.13 -9.66 -11.23
C PRO A 39 -10.15 -8.35 -10.42
N THR A 40 -9.71 -7.28 -11.08
CA THR A 40 -10.04 -5.92 -10.66
C THR A 40 -11.55 -5.77 -10.56
N ARG A 41 -12.03 -5.24 -9.43
CA ARG A 41 -13.46 -5.17 -9.13
C ARG A 41 -13.78 -4.02 -8.19
N VAL A 42 -15.04 -3.62 -8.17
CA VAL A 42 -15.57 -2.69 -7.16
C VAL A 42 -15.83 -3.47 -5.87
N ILE A 43 -15.36 -2.95 -4.74
CA ILE A 43 -15.62 -3.49 -3.40
C ILE A 43 -16.29 -2.44 -2.52
N ARG A 44 -17.07 -2.90 -1.55
CA ARG A 44 -17.61 -2.03 -0.49
C ARG A 44 -16.59 -1.91 0.63
N LEU A 45 -16.30 -0.69 1.05
CA LEU A 45 -15.37 -0.48 2.16
C LEU A 45 -16.00 -0.97 3.47
N LYS A 46 -15.19 -1.62 4.30
CA LYS A 46 -15.58 -1.97 5.67
C LYS A 46 -15.68 -0.68 6.49
N GLU A 47 -16.54 -0.70 7.50
CA GLU A 47 -16.73 0.43 8.41
C GLU A 47 -15.40 0.88 9.06
N LEU A 48 -14.54 -0.08 9.43
CA LEU A 48 -13.21 0.23 9.96
C LEU A 48 -12.36 1.01 8.95
N THR A 49 -12.34 0.60 7.68
CA THR A 49 -11.63 1.30 6.60
C THR A 49 -12.14 2.73 6.42
N ILE A 50 -13.47 2.91 6.47
CA ILE A 50 -14.10 4.23 6.39
C ILE A 50 -13.62 5.12 7.53
N ARG A 51 -13.64 4.62 8.77
CA ARG A 51 -13.20 5.35 9.96
C ARG A 51 -11.71 5.69 9.92
N THR A 52 -10.86 4.74 9.53
CA THR A 52 -9.42 4.96 9.40
C THR A 52 -9.13 6.01 8.35
N ASN A 53 -9.76 5.95 7.18
CA ASN A 53 -9.58 6.95 6.14
C ASN A 53 -10.12 8.32 6.57
N ALA A 54 -11.25 8.37 7.27
CA ALA A 54 -11.79 9.64 7.77
C ALA A 54 -10.79 10.32 8.70
N ALA A 55 -10.20 9.58 9.64
CA ALA A 55 -9.21 10.10 10.57
C ALA A 55 -7.92 10.56 9.87
N LEU A 56 -7.46 9.82 8.85
CA LEU A 56 -6.18 10.10 8.18
C LEU A 56 -6.27 11.17 7.09
N THR A 57 -7.37 11.23 6.35
CA THR A 57 -7.43 12.01 5.10
C THR A 57 -8.66 12.90 4.97
N ALA A 58 -9.64 12.80 5.86
CA ALA A 58 -10.88 13.60 5.78
C ALA A 58 -11.19 14.39 7.07
N GLY A 59 -10.20 14.65 7.92
CA GLY A 59 -10.39 15.45 9.14
C GLY A 59 -11.40 14.87 10.14
N GLY A 60 -11.63 13.55 10.09
CA GLY A 60 -12.62 12.84 10.88
C GLY A 60 -14.02 12.77 10.28
N ASP A 61 -14.29 13.40 9.12
CA ASP A 61 -15.61 13.34 8.49
C ASP A 61 -15.83 12.02 7.72
N LEU A 62 -16.71 11.18 8.26
CA LEU A 62 -17.11 9.92 7.65
C LEU A 62 -17.90 10.10 6.35
N ALA A 63 -18.66 11.20 6.20
CA ALA A 63 -19.48 11.44 5.02
C ALA A 63 -18.62 11.75 3.78
N SER A 64 -17.44 12.31 3.99
CA SER A 64 -16.46 12.62 2.96
C SER A 64 -15.68 11.40 2.44
N VAL A 65 -15.81 10.23 3.10
CA VAL A 65 -15.11 9.00 2.67
C VAL A 65 -16.01 8.17 1.75
N PRO A 66 -15.53 7.78 0.54
CA PRO A 66 -16.28 6.91 -0.36
C PRO A 66 -16.69 5.58 0.30
N ARG A 67 -17.89 5.10 -0.02
CA ARG A 67 -18.39 3.80 0.50
C ARG A 67 -17.89 2.59 -0.30
N GLN A 68 -17.30 2.82 -1.46
CA GLN A 68 -16.78 1.81 -2.36
C GLN A 68 -15.42 2.22 -2.89
N ALA A 69 -14.62 1.23 -3.30
CA ALA A 69 -13.37 1.44 -3.98
C ALA A 69 -13.24 0.46 -5.15
N VAL A 70 -12.49 0.85 -6.18
CA VAL A 70 -11.98 -0.11 -7.17
C VAL A 70 -10.69 -0.69 -6.58
N THR A 71 -10.60 -2.01 -6.53
CA THR A 71 -9.37 -2.70 -6.13
C THR A 71 -8.81 -3.48 -7.29
N MET A 72 -7.49 -3.45 -7.43
CA MET A 72 -6.80 -4.46 -8.21
C MET A 72 -7.06 -5.84 -7.57
N GLY A 73 -7.44 -6.82 -8.39
CA GLY A 73 -7.61 -8.20 -7.94
C GLY A 73 -6.28 -8.94 -7.79
N MET A 74 -6.31 -10.15 -7.26
CA MET A 74 -5.10 -10.96 -7.15
C MET A 74 -4.54 -11.36 -8.51
N ARG A 75 -5.38 -11.56 -9.53
CA ARG A 75 -4.93 -11.96 -10.86
C ARG A 75 -3.94 -10.97 -11.48
N PRO A 76 -4.30 -9.68 -11.67
CA PRO A 76 -3.34 -8.71 -12.20
C PRO A 76 -2.13 -8.51 -11.27
N ILE A 77 -2.27 -8.70 -9.95
CA ILE A 77 -1.12 -8.64 -9.03
C ILE A 77 -0.12 -9.76 -9.32
N LEU A 78 -0.59 -11.00 -9.42
CA LEU A 78 0.22 -12.18 -9.65
C LEU A 78 0.71 -12.32 -11.10
N GLN A 79 0.24 -11.47 -12.01
CA GLN A 79 0.71 -11.39 -13.40
C GLN A 79 1.85 -10.38 -13.61
N ALA A 80 2.23 -9.60 -12.59
CA ALA A 80 3.37 -8.70 -12.69
C ALA A 80 4.67 -9.51 -12.90
N LYS A 81 5.66 -9.00 -13.63
CA LYS A 81 6.93 -9.74 -13.81
C LYS A 81 7.73 -9.80 -12.51
N GLU A 82 7.71 -8.73 -11.73
CA GLU A 82 8.39 -8.61 -10.44
C GLU A 82 7.49 -7.98 -9.38
N ILE A 83 7.57 -8.47 -8.14
CA ILE A 83 6.80 -7.98 -7.01
C ILE A 83 7.70 -7.71 -5.82
N MET A 84 7.54 -6.53 -5.21
CA MET A 84 8.15 -6.17 -3.93
C MET A 84 7.06 -5.86 -2.91
N LEU A 85 6.97 -6.65 -1.86
CA LEU A 85 6.07 -6.42 -0.73
C LEU A 85 6.84 -5.77 0.42
N LEU A 86 6.50 -4.53 0.75
CA LEU A 86 7.11 -3.75 1.81
C LEU A 86 6.26 -3.79 3.09
N ALA A 87 6.92 -4.07 4.22
CA ALA A 87 6.33 -4.03 5.55
C ALA A 87 7.16 -3.14 6.50
N CYS A 88 6.55 -2.06 7.00
CA CYS A 88 7.21 -1.01 7.77
C CYS A 88 6.73 -0.91 9.22
N PHE A 89 5.81 -1.76 9.67
CA PHE A 89 5.16 -1.65 10.97
C PHE A 89 5.23 -2.97 11.75
N LYS A 90 5.46 -2.88 13.06
CA LYS A 90 5.53 -4.05 13.96
C LYS A 90 4.22 -4.86 13.95
N GLU A 91 3.09 -4.20 13.73
CA GLU A 91 1.75 -4.79 13.63
C GLU A 91 1.63 -5.78 12.46
N GLN A 92 2.52 -5.70 11.48
CA GLN A 92 2.58 -6.61 10.33
C GLN A 92 3.29 -7.94 10.66
N ALA A 93 3.85 -8.11 11.86
CA ALA A 93 4.56 -9.34 12.24
C ALA A 93 3.69 -10.60 12.14
N VAL A 94 2.39 -10.51 12.48
CA VAL A 94 1.47 -11.66 12.43
C VAL A 94 1.29 -12.19 11.01
N PRO A 95 0.86 -11.38 10.01
CA PRO A 95 0.74 -11.88 8.64
C PRO A 95 2.09 -12.27 8.04
N LEU A 96 3.20 -11.58 8.36
CA LEU A 96 4.53 -11.97 7.90
C LEU A 96 4.96 -13.35 8.39
N ARG A 97 4.65 -13.72 9.65
CA ARG A 97 4.92 -15.08 10.17
C ARG A 97 4.14 -16.14 9.40
N LYS A 98 2.89 -15.87 9.02
CA LYS A 98 2.08 -16.80 8.22
C LYS A 98 2.68 -17.02 6.82
N ILE A 99 3.11 -15.93 6.17
CA ILE A 99 3.82 -16.00 4.88
C ILE A 99 5.12 -16.82 5.04
N LYS A 100 5.90 -16.53 6.09
CA LYS A 100 7.16 -17.26 6.37
C LYS A 100 6.93 -18.76 6.65
N ALA A 101 5.78 -19.13 7.19
CA ALA A 101 5.41 -20.53 7.42
C ALA A 101 5.09 -21.30 6.12
N GLY A 102 4.99 -20.62 4.97
CA GLY A 102 4.78 -21.25 3.67
C GLY A 102 3.33 -21.66 3.39
N ILE A 103 2.38 -21.26 4.24
CA ILE A 103 0.96 -21.63 4.07
C ILE A 103 0.28 -20.65 3.13
N ILE A 104 -0.12 -21.13 1.96
CA ILE A 104 -0.87 -20.36 0.97
C ILE A 104 -2.35 -20.45 1.30
N SER A 105 -2.99 -19.31 1.57
CA SER A 105 -4.39 -19.28 1.97
C SER A 105 -5.06 -17.93 1.65
N PRO A 106 -6.35 -17.93 1.23
CA PRO A 106 -7.14 -16.70 1.11
C PRO A 106 -7.37 -16.01 2.47
N GLU A 107 -7.10 -16.67 3.59
CA GLU A 107 -7.13 -16.07 4.93
C GLU A 107 -5.88 -15.23 5.22
N THR A 108 -4.86 -15.31 4.38
CA THR A 108 -3.70 -14.40 4.37
C THR A 108 -3.36 -14.10 2.92
N PRO A 109 -4.09 -13.19 2.25
CA PRO A 109 -3.97 -12.91 0.82
C PRO A 109 -2.54 -12.70 0.32
N ALA A 110 -1.69 -12.03 1.11
CA ALA A 110 -0.27 -11.85 0.79
C ALA A 110 0.54 -13.16 0.67
N SER A 111 0.08 -14.25 1.26
CA SER A 111 0.70 -15.58 1.12
C SER A 111 0.65 -16.11 -0.31
N LEU A 112 -0.30 -15.67 -1.14
CA LEU A 112 -0.37 -16.08 -2.54
C LEU A 112 0.84 -15.62 -3.36
N LEU A 113 1.58 -14.61 -2.88
CA LEU A 113 2.85 -14.19 -3.49
C LEU A 113 3.93 -15.27 -3.42
N LEU A 114 3.81 -16.27 -2.53
CA LEU A 114 4.75 -17.40 -2.47
C LEU A 114 4.77 -18.24 -3.74
N ASN A 115 3.68 -18.22 -4.53
CA ASN A 115 3.62 -18.89 -5.83
C ASN A 115 4.24 -18.06 -6.96
N HIS A 116 4.63 -16.82 -6.69
CA HIS A 116 5.15 -15.92 -7.71
C HIS A 116 6.67 -16.13 -7.90
N PRO A 117 7.16 -16.36 -9.12
CA PRO A 117 8.57 -16.70 -9.37
C PRO A 117 9.54 -15.56 -9.02
N SER A 118 9.07 -14.32 -8.99
CA SER A 118 9.87 -13.14 -8.66
C SER A 118 9.13 -12.22 -7.67
N ALA A 119 8.82 -12.73 -6.48
CA ALA A 119 8.28 -11.93 -5.38
C ALA A 119 9.28 -11.86 -4.21
N LYS A 120 9.49 -10.66 -3.68
CA LYS A 120 10.34 -10.40 -2.51
C LYS A 120 9.55 -9.69 -1.42
N VAL A 121 9.72 -10.14 -0.18
CA VAL A 121 9.20 -9.45 1.01
C VAL A 121 10.35 -8.73 1.68
N ILE A 122 10.22 -7.42 1.84
CA ILE A 122 11.18 -6.55 2.52
C ILE A 122 10.50 -5.96 3.73
N TYR A 123 11.15 -6.05 4.88
CA TYR A 123 10.67 -5.42 6.11
C TYR A 123 11.81 -4.75 6.84
N THR A 124 11.50 -3.66 7.56
CA THR A 124 12.46 -2.93 8.39
C THR A 124 12.05 -2.98 9.86
N SER A 125 13.05 -3.01 10.73
CA SER A 125 12.90 -2.78 12.18
C SER A 125 13.15 -1.33 12.58
N ASP A 126 13.62 -0.50 11.64
CA ASP A 126 14.19 0.81 11.95
C ASP A 126 13.13 1.91 11.93
N THR A 127 13.21 2.81 12.90
CA THR A 127 12.47 4.07 12.89
C THR A 127 13.35 5.15 12.26
N ILE A 128 12.90 5.73 11.14
CA ILE A 128 13.58 6.87 10.53
C ILE A 128 13.18 8.13 11.30
N ALA A 129 14.15 8.78 11.96
CA ALA A 129 13.99 10.13 12.52
C ALA A 129 14.71 11.13 11.62
N LEU A 130 13.98 12.12 11.11
CA LEU A 130 14.58 13.27 10.44
C LEU A 130 14.89 14.31 11.51
N ALA A 131 16.08 14.91 11.46
CA ALA A 131 16.35 16.12 12.22
C ALA A 131 15.36 17.20 11.76
N GLU A 132 14.80 17.99 12.69
CA GLU A 132 13.95 19.12 12.32
C GLU A 132 14.76 20.06 11.41
N GLU A 133 14.22 20.37 10.22
CA GLU A 133 14.83 21.40 9.39
C GLU A 133 14.72 22.75 10.12
N GLU A 134 15.85 23.46 10.26
CA GLU A 134 15.84 24.86 10.67
C GLU A 134 14.86 25.64 9.77
N PRO A 135 13.97 26.48 10.35
CA PRO A 135 12.99 27.22 9.56
C PRO A 135 13.69 27.99 8.45
N LEU A 136 13.27 27.79 7.19
CA LEU A 136 13.78 28.55 6.06
C LEU A 136 13.71 30.05 6.37
N ASP A 137 14.87 30.69 6.55
CA ASP A 137 14.98 32.13 6.70
C ASP A 137 14.52 32.82 5.40
N ARG A 138 13.24 33.23 5.40
CA ARG A 138 12.61 33.93 4.26
C ARG A 138 13.09 35.38 4.12
N THR A 139 13.96 35.89 5.01
CA THR A 139 14.38 37.30 4.98
C THR A 139 15.51 37.59 3.99
N ARG A 140 16.18 36.58 3.43
CA ARG A 140 17.32 36.77 2.51
C ARG A 140 16.98 37.10 1.05
N ARG A 141 15.70 37.30 0.67
CA ARG A 141 15.30 37.56 -0.74
C ARG A 141 14.91 38.99 -1.10
N SER A 142 15.11 40.00 -0.24
CA SER A 142 14.79 41.40 -0.59
C SER A 142 16.01 42.32 -0.79
N GLY A 143 17.23 41.78 -0.91
CA GLY A 143 18.43 42.57 -1.21
C GLY A 143 18.71 42.74 -2.71
N GLY A 144 17.73 43.23 -3.48
CA GLY A 144 17.89 43.58 -4.89
C GLY A 144 18.25 45.05 -5.04
N THR A 145 19.44 45.32 -5.57
CA THR A 145 20.11 46.61 -5.79
C THR A 145 19.23 47.69 -6.43
N SER A 146 19.12 48.86 -5.77
CA SER A 146 18.71 50.11 -6.42
C SER A 146 19.92 50.68 -7.16
N GLU A 147 19.80 50.75 -8.49
CA GLU A 147 20.62 51.62 -9.32
C GLU A 147 20.56 53.06 -8.78
N THR A 148 21.71 53.73 -8.70
CA THR A 148 21.77 55.19 -8.57
C THR A 148 22.67 55.70 -9.69
N LEU A 149 22.03 56.22 -10.73
CA LEU A 149 22.61 57.14 -11.69
C LEU A 149 22.91 58.46 -10.97
N ALA A 150 24.16 58.92 -10.98
CA ALA A 150 24.50 60.33 -10.85
C ALA A 150 25.94 60.60 -11.34
N ASN A 151 26.00 61.33 -12.46
CA ASN A 151 27.05 62.23 -12.98
C ASN A 151 28.46 61.70 -13.25
#